data_AF-A0A4R5M7P4-F1
#
_entry.id   AF-A0A4R5M7P4-F1
#
_cell.length_a   1.000
_cell.length_b   1.000
_cell.length_c   1.000
_cell.angle_alpha   90.00
_cell.angle_beta   90.00
_cell.angle_gamma   90.00
#
_symmetry.space_group_name_H-M   'P 1'
#
loop_
_entity.id
_entity.type
_entity.pdbx_description
1 polymer ?
#
loop_
_entity_poly.entity_id
_entity_poly.type
_entity_poly.pdbx_seq_one_letter_code
_entity_poly.pdbx_strand_id
1 'polypeptide(L)'
;MKIRLVPALLILVVMAVTIRLGFWQRDRAHQKEALQAQITRYENASPQTVGAAAVALKDIEFHRVRAQGTFMPERVVYLDNRPYNDQPGFYVVMPLKLEGGGYVLVNRGWLPRNIEDRERIAPYLTPTGPVEVEGIARADASRAFELGAGGSAAHQKIRQNLGVASYAAETGLPLQPFVIQQTGFVPAFKDGLVRDWPVPVADVERNYGYMLQWWGMAAAALGFGLYAARRAATKERSEGRGQEPAHSTKDA
;
A
#
# COMPACT_ATOMS: atom_id res chain seq x y z
N MET A 1 -27.24 41.17 -19.32
CA MET A 1 -26.41 40.02 -18.94
C MET A 1 -25.04 40.09 -19.57
N LYS A 2 -24.13 40.93 -19.07
CA LYS A 2 -22.69 40.72 -19.36
C LYS A 2 -22.15 39.74 -18.32
N ILE A 3 -22.30 38.44 -18.58
CA ILE A 3 -21.54 37.45 -17.81
C ILE A 3 -20.07 37.81 -18.02
N ARG A 4 -19.37 38.19 -16.95
CA ARG A 4 -17.93 38.39 -17.03
C ARG A 4 -17.35 37.01 -17.36
N LEU A 5 -16.89 36.83 -18.61
CA LEU A 5 -16.50 35.53 -19.15
C LEU A 5 -15.36 34.89 -18.34
N VAL A 6 -14.46 35.71 -17.81
CA VAL A 6 -13.30 35.27 -17.03
C VAL A 6 -13.69 34.51 -15.74
N PRO A 7 -14.48 35.07 -14.80
CA PRO A 7 -14.87 34.33 -13.61
C PRO A 7 -15.75 33.10 -13.91
N ALA A 8 -16.59 33.15 -14.95
CA ALA A 8 -17.37 31.98 -15.37
C ALA A 8 -16.46 30.85 -15.86
N LEU A 9 -15.47 31.17 -16.69
CA LEU A 9 -14.49 30.20 -17.17
C LEU A 9 -13.65 29.62 -16.02
N LEU A 10 -13.21 30.44 -15.07
CA LEU A 10 -12.46 29.98 -13.90
C LEU A 10 -13.28 29.00 -13.05
N ILE A 11 -14.56 29.27 -12.81
CA ILE A 11 -15.46 28.36 -12.09
C ILE A 11 -15.59 27.03 -12.84
N LEU A 12 -15.78 27.07 -14.16
CA LEU A 12 -15.87 25.85 -14.98
C LEU A 12 -14.57 25.03 -14.94
N VAL A 13 -13.40 25.68 -14.99
CA VAL A 13 -12.11 25.00 -14.87
C VAL A 13 -11.96 24.35 -13.50
N VAL A 14 -12.26 25.07 -12.42
CA VAL A 14 -12.21 24.53 -11.06
C VAL A 14 -13.14 23.33 -10.92
N MET A 15 -14.38 23.43 -11.41
CA MET A 15 -15.33 22.32 -11.40
C MET A 15 -14.82 21.11 -12.19
N ALA A 16 -14.28 21.32 -13.40
CA ALA A 16 -13.76 20.24 -14.23
C ALA A 16 -12.61 19.50 -13.52
N VAL A 17 -11.69 20.25 -12.90
CA VAL A 17 -10.56 19.69 -12.16
C VAL A 17 -11.03 18.92 -10.92
N THR A 18 -11.91 19.50 -10.09
CA THR A 18 -12.37 18.84 -8.86
C THR A 18 -13.23 17.62 -9.16
N ILE A 19 -14.10 17.65 -10.18
CA ILE A 19 -14.85 16.47 -10.62
C ILE A 19 -13.89 15.36 -11.07
N ARG A 20 -12.88 15.69 -11.87
CA ARG A 20 -11.87 14.72 -12.34
C ARG A 20 -11.06 14.13 -11.17
N LEU A 21 -10.69 14.93 -10.19
CA LEU A 21 -10.01 14.45 -8.97
C LEU A 21 -10.92 13.53 -8.14
N GLY A 22 -12.21 13.82 -8.06
CA GLY A 22 -13.18 12.94 -7.41
C GLY A 22 -13.30 11.57 -8.10
N PHE A 23 -13.35 11.54 -9.44
CA PHE A 23 -13.31 10.29 -10.20
C PHE A 23 -12.00 9.52 -9.99
N TRP A 24 -10.86 10.20 -9.99
CA TRP A 24 -9.57 9.56 -9.72
C TRP A 24 -9.52 8.92 -8.33
N GLN A 25 -10.05 9.60 -7.30
CA GLN A 25 -10.15 9.04 -5.94
C GLN A 25 -11.06 7.82 -5.89
N ARG A 26 -12.20 7.85 -6.59
CA ARG A 26 -13.10 6.70 -6.75
C ARG A 26 -12.36 5.53 -7.40
N ASP A 27 -11.73 5.73 -8.54
CA ASP A 27 -11.03 4.65 -9.25
C ASP A 27 -9.94 4.03 -8.37
N ARG A 28 -9.23 4.85 -7.58
CA ARG A 28 -8.24 4.37 -6.62
C ARG A 28 -8.86 3.57 -5.48
N ALA A 29 -10.06 3.92 -5.04
CA ALA A 29 -10.83 3.14 -4.06
C ALA A 29 -11.21 1.76 -4.63
N HIS A 30 -11.78 1.71 -5.84
CA HIS A 30 -12.14 0.46 -6.53
C HIS A 30 -10.94 -0.47 -6.73
N GLN A 31 -9.77 0.07 -7.09
CA GLN A 31 -8.53 -0.73 -7.20
C GLN A 31 -8.14 -1.38 -5.87
N LYS A 32 -8.25 -0.64 -4.76
CA LYS A 32 -7.94 -1.14 -3.42
C LYS A 32 -8.95 -2.20 -2.98
N GLU A 33 -10.24 -1.99 -3.24
CA GLU A 33 -11.30 -2.97 -2.97
C GLU A 33 -11.09 -4.27 -3.74
N ALA A 34 -10.75 -4.18 -5.03
CA ALA A 34 -10.48 -5.36 -5.87
C ALA A 34 -9.28 -6.17 -5.34
N LEU A 35 -8.21 -5.48 -4.93
CA LEU A 35 -7.04 -6.13 -4.33
C LEU A 35 -7.40 -6.79 -2.98
N GLN A 36 -8.17 -6.10 -2.13
CA GLN A 36 -8.61 -6.65 -0.85
C GLN A 36 -9.48 -7.91 -1.04
N ALA A 37 -10.42 -7.85 -1.98
CA ALA A 37 -11.28 -8.99 -2.31
C ALA A 37 -10.45 -10.17 -2.85
N GLN A 38 -9.42 -9.90 -3.64
CA GLN A 38 -8.49 -10.91 -4.13
C GLN A 38 -7.72 -11.58 -2.98
N ILE A 39 -7.11 -10.79 -2.09
CA ILE A 39 -6.39 -11.28 -0.91
C ILE A 39 -7.31 -12.16 -0.05
N THR A 40 -8.50 -11.67 0.29
CA THR A 40 -9.47 -12.42 1.12
C THR A 40 -9.91 -13.72 0.45
N ARG A 41 -10.06 -13.77 -0.88
CA ARG A 41 -10.37 -15.03 -1.58
C ARG A 41 -9.25 -16.05 -1.41
N TYR A 42 -8.00 -15.63 -1.52
CA TYR A 42 -6.85 -16.51 -1.41
C TYR A 42 -6.53 -16.94 0.03
N GLU A 43 -6.80 -16.08 1.01
CA GLU A 43 -6.73 -16.43 2.44
C GLU A 43 -7.74 -17.53 2.82
N ASN A 44 -8.89 -17.58 2.16
CA ASN A 44 -9.91 -18.61 2.36
C ASN A 44 -9.68 -19.88 1.52
N ALA A 45 -8.74 -19.85 0.57
CA ALA A 45 -8.42 -21.02 -0.26
C ALA A 45 -7.58 -22.06 0.51
N SER A 46 -7.63 -23.31 0.05
CA SER A 46 -6.75 -24.36 0.57
C SER A 46 -5.27 -24.02 0.31
N PRO A 47 -4.37 -24.25 1.28
CA PRO A 47 -2.96 -23.96 1.08
C PRO A 47 -2.35 -24.77 -0.07
N GLN A 48 -1.57 -24.10 -0.91
CA GLN A 48 -0.81 -24.74 -2.00
C GLN A 48 0.53 -25.26 -1.49
N THR A 49 0.95 -26.44 -1.94
CA THR A 49 2.26 -27.00 -1.60
C THR A 49 3.35 -26.41 -2.47
N VAL A 50 4.38 -25.86 -1.83
CA VAL A 50 5.60 -25.35 -2.48
C VAL A 50 6.70 -26.39 -2.32
N GLY A 51 7.18 -26.92 -3.45
CA GLY A 51 8.26 -27.90 -3.51
C GLY A 51 9.37 -27.48 -4.47
N ALA A 52 10.10 -28.45 -5.01
CA ALA A 52 11.26 -28.22 -5.86
C ALA A 52 10.94 -27.56 -7.22
N ALA A 53 9.73 -27.77 -7.75
CA ALA A 53 9.30 -27.16 -8.99
C ALA A 53 9.10 -25.65 -8.82
N ALA A 54 9.68 -24.84 -9.72
CA ALA A 54 9.51 -23.40 -9.69
C ALA A 54 8.05 -23.01 -9.95
N VAL A 55 7.48 -22.18 -9.07
CA VAL A 55 6.14 -21.62 -9.24
C VAL A 55 6.27 -20.13 -9.56
N ALA A 56 5.58 -19.66 -10.59
CA ALA A 56 5.61 -18.25 -10.95
C ALA A 56 4.87 -17.40 -9.91
N LEU A 57 5.46 -16.27 -9.50
CA LEU A 57 4.90 -15.37 -8.50
C LEU A 57 3.44 -14.99 -8.81
N LYS A 58 3.12 -14.66 -10.06
CA LYS A 58 1.78 -14.26 -10.51
C LYS A 58 0.67 -15.30 -10.21
N ASP A 59 1.04 -16.57 -10.09
CA ASP A 59 0.09 -17.67 -9.93
C ASP A 59 -0.12 -18.02 -8.44
N ILE A 60 0.78 -17.55 -7.56
CA ILE A 60 0.80 -17.90 -6.13
C ILE A 60 0.76 -16.69 -5.19
N GLU A 61 0.98 -15.47 -5.68
CA GLU A 61 0.95 -14.28 -4.83
C GLU A 61 -0.38 -14.20 -4.05
N PHE A 62 -0.28 -13.87 -2.76
CA PHE A 62 -1.37 -13.84 -1.78
C PHE A 62 -2.00 -15.19 -1.44
N HIS A 63 -1.60 -16.30 -2.06
CA HIS A 63 -2.07 -17.63 -1.69
C HIS A 63 -1.48 -18.08 -0.37
N ARG A 64 -2.30 -18.81 0.39
CA ARG A 64 -1.79 -19.64 1.47
C ARG A 64 -0.93 -20.75 0.90
N VAL A 65 0.22 -20.96 1.51
CA VAL A 65 1.21 -21.93 1.06
C VAL A 65 1.74 -22.77 2.22
N ARG A 66 2.17 -24.00 1.91
CA ARG A 66 2.94 -24.85 2.81
C ARG A 66 4.20 -25.32 2.12
N ALA A 67 5.31 -25.32 2.85
CA ALA A 67 6.60 -25.74 2.36
C ALA A 67 7.29 -26.61 3.41
N GLN A 68 7.78 -27.79 3.00
CA GLN A 68 8.55 -28.67 3.88
C GLN A 68 10.03 -28.53 3.59
N GLY A 69 10.84 -28.41 4.64
CA GLY A 69 12.27 -28.22 4.47
C GLY A 69 13.02 -27.91 5.75
N THR A 70 14.31 -27.61 5.62
CA THR A 70 15.18 -27.26 6.75
C THR A 70 15.65 -25.81 6.61
N PHE A 71 15.55 -25.05 7.70
CA PHE A 71 16.03 -23.68 7.74
C PHE A 71 17.56 -23.61 7.61
N MET A 72 18.07 -22.51 7.05
CA MET A 72 19.50 -22.22 6.89
C MET A 72 19.92 -21.01 7.73
N PRO A 73 20.20 -21.18 9.04
CA PRO A 73 20.52 -20.07 9.95
C PRO A 73 21.76 -19.27 9.53
N GLU A 74 22.72 -19.93 8.88
CA GLU A 74 23.96 -19.34 8.38
C GLU A 74 23.74 -18.33 7.24
N ARG A 75 22.56 -18.36 6.60
CA ARG A 75 22.18 -17.48 5.50
C ARG A 75 21.07 -16.48 5.88
N VAL A 76 20.83 -16.27 7.17
CA VAL A 76 19.82 -15.32 7.64
C VAL A 76 20.14 -13.87 7.25
N VAL A 77 19.10 -13.11 6.89
CA VAL A 77 19.13 -11.67 6.68
C VAL A 77 18.10 -11.01 7.60
N TYR A 78 18.50 -9.95 8.28
CA TYR A 78 17.64 -9.14 9.12
C TYR A 78 17.25 -7.86 8.38
N LEU A 79 15.95 -7.65 8.16
CA LEU A 79 15.48 -6.42 7.53
C LEU A 79 15.24 -5.36 8.61
N ASP A 80 16.07 -4.31 8.64
CA ASP A 80 16.01 -3.21 9.62
C ASP A 80 14.84 -2.26 9.33
N ASN A 81 14.56 -1.34 10.25
CA ASN A 81 13.51 -0.33 10.12
C ASN A 81 12.11 -0.93 9.93
N ARG A 82 11.81 -2.00 10.68
CA ARG A 82 10.47 -2.61 10.76
C ARG A 82 9.85 -2.26 12.11
N PRO A 83 9.05 -1.19 12.21
CA PRO A 83 8.40 -0.83 13.47
C PRO A 83 7.26 -1.78 13.79
N TYR A 84 7.10 -2.13 15.07
CA TYR A 84 5.98 -2.88 15.61
C TYR A 84 5.67 -2.36 17.02
N ASN A 85 4.42 -1.96 17.28
CA ASN A 85 3.99 -1.36 18.55
C ASN A 85 4.94 -0.26 19.05
N ASP A 86 5.22 0.73 18.19
CA ASP A 86 6.12 1.87 18.45
C ASP A 86 7.58 1.51 18.77
N GLN A 87 7.97 0.24 18.56
CA GLN A 87 9.35 -0.21 18.75
C GLN A 87 10.02 -0.53 17.41
N PRO A 88 11.25 -0.03 17.17
CA PRO A 88 12.00 -0.45 16.00
C PRO A 88 12.42 -1.91 16.14
N GLY A 89 12.45 -2.62 15.02
CA GLY A 89 12.86 -4.00 14.99
C GLY A 89 13.27 -4.48 13.62
N PHE A 90 13.49 -5.78 13.57
CA PHE A 90 13.94 -6.50 12.39
C PHE A 90 12.88 -7.50 11.94
N TYR A 91 12.74 -7.69 10.63
CA TYR A 91 12.18 -8.95 10.13
C TYR A 91 13.29 -9.96 9.90
N VAL A 92 13.09 -11.19 10.39
CA VAL A 92 14.03 -12.30 10.24
C VAL A 92 13.70 -13.05 8.97
N VAL A 93 14.50 -12.87 7.92
CA VAL A 93 14.31 -13.55 6.64
C VAL A 93 15.37 -14.63 6.49
N MET A 94 14.94 -15.86 6.25
CA MET A 94 15.81 -17.03 6.24
C MET A 94 15.47 -17.95 5.07
N PRO A 95 16.46 -18.45 4.32
CA PRO A 95 16.21 -19.50 3.35
C PRO A 95 15.75 -20.80 4.03
N LEU A 96 14.75 -21.44 3.43
CA LEU A 96 14.32 -22.78 3.71
C LEU A 96 14.76 -23.67 2.55
N LYS A 97 15.60 -24.66 2.83
CA LYS A 97 15.97 -25.70 1.87
C LYS A 97 14.81 -26.68 1.76
N LEU A 98 14.15 -26.69 0.60
CA LEU A 98 12.95 -27.50 0.38
C LEU A 98 13.31 -28.98 0.26
N GLU A 99 12.40 -29.84 0.73
CA GLU A 99 12.46 -31.27 0.41
C GLU A 99 12.35 -31.50 -1.10
N GLY A 100 13.16 -32.41 -1.64
CA GLY A 100 13.25 -32.65 -3.08
C GLY A 100 14.10 -31.65 -3.87
N GLY A 101 14.62 -30.59 -3.22
CA GLY A 101 15.52 -29.61 -3.83
C GLY A 101 14.91 -28.23 -4.01
N GLY A 102 15.75 -27.24 -4.34
CA GLY A 102 15.33 -25.84 -4.40
C GLY A 102 15.27 -25.18 -3.01
N TYR A 103 15.03 -23.88 -3.03
CA TYR A 103 15.01 -23.05 -1.83
C TYR A 103 13.86 -22.04 -1.91
N VAL A 104 13.35 -21.61 -0.77
CA VAL A 104 12.42 -20.48 -0.70
C VAL A 104 12.83 -19.57 0.44
N LEU A 105 12.69 -18.26 0.27
CA LEU A 105 12.86 -17.33 1.38
C LEU A 105 11.64 -17.37 2.27
N VAL A 106 11.85 -17.41 3.58
CA VAL A 106 10.79 -17.34 4.58
C VAL A 106 11.01 -16.11 5.43
N ASN A 107 10.05 -15.19 5.43
CA ASN A 107 9.99 -14.13 6.43
C ASN A 107 9.35 -14.72 7.69
N ARG A 108 10.20 -15.05 8.68
CA ARG A 108 9.82 -15.84 9.86
C ARG A 108 9.05 -15.06 10.90
N GLY A 109 9.23 -13.74 10.94
CA GLY A 109 8.62 -12.88 11.94
C GLY A 109 9.47 -11.68 12.31
N TRP A 110 8.97 -10.92 13.27
CA TRP A 110 9.57 -9.72 13.82
C TRP A 110 10.34 -10.00 15.11
N LEU A 111 11.41 -9.24 15.30
CA LEU A 111 12.26 -9.25 16.48
C LEU A 111 12.59 -7.81 16.91
N PRO A 112 12.58 -7.47 18.21
CA PRO A 112 12.96 -6.14 18.67
C PRO A 112 14.43 -5.84 18.37
N ARG A 113 14.71 -4.59 18.01
CA ARG A 113 16.06 -4.08 17.84
C ARG A 113 16.64 -3.65 19.19
N ASN A 114 17.91 -3.93 19.41
CA ASN A 114 18.61 -3.38 20.57
C ASN A 114 18.93 -1.90 20.32
N ILE A 115 18.55 -1.04 21.27
CA ILE A 115 18.67 0.42 21.15
C ILE A 115 20.11 0.89 21.40
N GLU A 116 20.84 0.18 22.28
CA GLU A 116 22.20 0.51 22.70
C GLU A 116 23.23 0.01 21.68
N ASP A 117 22.99 -1.16 21.09
CA ASP A 117 23.84 -1.78 20.07
C ASP A 117 23.01 -2.14 18.83
N ARG A 118 23.20 -1.37 17.76
CA ARG A 118 22.45 -1.49 16.51
C ARG A 118 22.71 -2.79 15.74
N GLU A 119 23.84 -3.44 15.99
CA GLU A 119 24.23 -4.68 15.32
C GLU A 119 23.82 -5.93 16.11
N ARG A 120 23.50 -5.75 17.40
CA ARG A 120 23.09 -6.83 18.27
C ARG A 120 21.68 -7.31 17.94
N ILE A 121 21.60 -8.61 17.64
CA ILE A 121 20.34 -9.31 17.40
C ILE A 121 19.88 -9.98 18.69
N ALA A 122 18.63 -9.75 19.08
CA ALA A 122 18.03 -10.43 20.23
C ALA A 122 17.96 -11.96 19.99
N PRO A 123 18.11 -12.79 21.03
CA PRO A 123 18.09 -14.23 20.85
C PRO A 123 16.71 -14.73 20.42
N TYR A 124 16.68 -15.63 19.46
CA TYR A 124 15.50 -16.36 19.01
C TYR A 124 15.90 -17.79 18.65
N LEU A 125 14.92 -18.70 18.58
CA LEU A 125 15.16 -20.10 18.29
C LEU A 125 14.89 -20.42 16.82
N THR A 126 15.67 -21.35 16.28
CA THR A 126 15.46 -21.88 14.92
C THR A 126 15.38 -23.40 15.00
N PRO A 127 14.35 -24.03 14.41
CA PRO A 127 14.30 -25.49 14.32
C PRO A 127 15.55 -26.03 13.63
N THR A 128 16.17 -27.07 14.19
CA THR A 128 17.40 -27.67 13.66
C THR A 128 17.16 -28.80 12.65
N GLY A 129 15.90 -29.25 12.50
CA GLY A 129 15.50 -30.32 11.59
C GLY A 129 14.44 -29.89 10.57
N PRO A 130 13.88 -30.86 9.83
CA PRO A 130 12.79 -30.61 8.88
C PRO A 130 11.57 -30.03 9.60
N VAL A 131 10.96 -29.03 8.96
CA VAL A 131 9.73 -28.40 9.40
C VAL A 131 8.80 -28.19 8.23
N GLU A 132 7.51 -28.20 8.51
CA GLU A 132 6.50 -27.66 7.59
C GLU A 132 6.26 -26.20 7.95
N VAL A 133 6.57 -25.29 7.04
CA VAL A 133 6.30 -23.85 7.16
C VAL A 133 4.96 -23.56 6.52
N GLU A 134 4.06 -22.89 7.24
CA GLU A 134 2.82 -22.36 6.69
C GLU A 134 2.89 -20.83 6.61
N GLY A 135 2.33 -20.27 5.55
CA GLY A 135 2.34 -18.82 5.36
C GLY A 135 1.56 -18.34 4.15
N ILE A 136 1.82 -17.09 3.78
CA ILE A 136 1.26 -16.43 2.60
C ILE A 136 2.41 -16.12 1.64
N ALA A 137 2.27 -16.48 0.37
CA ALA A 137 3.26 -16.10 -0.64
C ALA A 137 3.17 -14.60 -0.97
N ARG A 138 4.31 -13.92 -0.96
CA ARG A 138 4.45 -12.48 -1.23
C ARG A 138 5.59 -12.25 -2.20
N ALA A 139 5.50 -11.22 -3.03
CA ALA A 139 6.58 -10.83 -3.93
C ALA A 139 7.91 -10.57 -3.21
N ASP A 140 7.84 -9.91 -2.05
CA ASP A 140 9.00 -9.54 -1.23
C ASP A 140 8.71 -9.84 0.25
N ALA A 141 9.78 -10.00 1.04
CA ALA A 141 9.68 -10.20 2.49
C ALA A 141 9.06 -8.98 3.19
N SER A 142 9.38 -7.79 2.71
CA SER A 142 8.84 -6.48 3.07
C SER A 142 9.70 -5.41 2.39
N ARG A 143 9.11 -4.31 1.93
CA ARG A 143 9.85 -3.19 1.35
C ARG A 143 9.68 -1.94 2.21
N ALA A 144 10.79 -1.43 2.73
CA ALA A 144 10.85 -0.13 3.41
C ALA A 144 11.52 0.90 2.50
N PHE A 145 11.22 2.17 2.77
CA PHE A 145 11.91 3.27 2.13
C PHE A 145 13.40 3.26 2.54
N GLU A 146 14.29 3.41 1.55
CA GLU A 146 15.73 3.44 1.76
C GLU A 146 16.26 4.85 1.50
N LEU A 147 16.83 5.47 2.54
CA LEU A 147 17.49 6.77 2.46
C LEU A 147 18.95 6.56 2.09
N GLY A 148 19.33 6.97 0.87
CA GLY A 148 20.70 6.82 0.36
C GLY A 148 20.92 5.50 -0.38
N ALA A 149 22.19 5.16 -0.63
CA ALA A 149 22.59 3.93 -1.30
C ALA A 149 23.38 3.03 -0.35
N GLY A 150 23.14 1.73 -0.40
CA GLY A 150 23.96 0.71 0.27
C GLY A 150 23.38 0.12 1.56
N GLY A 151 22.20 0.56 2.00
CA GLY A 151 21.49 -0.06 3.12
C GLY A 151 20.98 -1.48 2.79
N SER A 152 20.89 -1.82 1.51
CA SER A 152 20.53 -3.15 1.00
C SER A 152 21.68 -3.85 0.27
N ALA A 153 22.93 -3.51 0.58
CA ALA A 153 24.09 -4.08 -0.11
C ALA A 153 24.21 -5.60 0.10
N ALA A 154 24.79 -6.28 -0.89
CA ALA A 154 25.06 -7.71 -0.84
C ALA A 154 26.00 -8.05 0.33
N HIS A 155 25.92 -9.29 0.82
CA HIS A 155 26.72 -9.86 1.90
C HIS A 155 26.57 -9.23 3.28
N GLN A 156 25.74 -8.20 3.43
CA GLN A 156 25.37 -7.67 4.75
C GLN A 156 24.34 -8.57 5.43
N LYS A 157 24.49 -8.76 6.75
CA LYS A 157 23.54 -9.53 7.56
C LYS A 157 22.30 -8.71 7.89
N ILE A 158 22.47 -7.41 8.14
CA ILE A 158 21.40 -6.45 8.39
C ILE A 158 21.23 -5.62 7.12
N ARG A 159 20.03 -5.56 6.56
CA ARG A 159 19.70 -4.85 5.32
C ARG A 159 18.42 -4.05 5.47
N GLN A 160 18.19 -3.02 4.65
CA GLN A 160 16.90 -2.33 4.64
C GLN A 160 15.86 -3.07 3.79
N ASN A 161 16.29 -3.64 2.66
CA ASN A 161 15.47 -4.40 1.73
C ASN A 161 16.21 -5.63 1.23
N LEU A 162 15.45 -6.63 0.78
CA LEU A 162 15.97 -7.86 0.21
C LEU A 162 15.11 -8.29 -0.97
N GLY A 163 15.69 -8.21 -2.17
CA GLY A 163 15.08 -8.74 -3.38
C GLY A 163 15.39 -10.22 -3.53
N VAL A 164 14.40 -11.02 -3.90
CA VAL A 164 14.56 -12.48 -4.09
C VAL A 164 15.60 -12.79 -5.17
N ALA A 165 15.49 -12.14 -6.33
CA ALA A 165 16.39 -12.37 -7.46
C ALA A 165 17.83 -11.91 -7.19
N SER A 166 18.01 -10.75 -6.53
CA SER A 166 19.35 -10.27 -6.17
C SER A 166 20.02 -11.18 -5.14
N TYR A 167 19.26 -11.66 -4.16
CA TYR A 167 19.75 -12.60 -3.16
C TYR A 167 20.04 -13.99 -3.77
N ALA A 168 19.24 -14.45 -4.73
CA ALA A 168 19.53 -15.67 -5.49
C ALA A 168 20.86 -15.57 -6.24
N ALA A 169 21.09 -14.45 -6.93
CA ALA A 169 22.34 -14.18 -7.63
C ALA A 169 23.54 -14.09 -6.68
N GLU A 170 23.38 -13.44 -5.52
CA GLU A 170 24.39 -13.33 -4.48
C GLU A 170 24.79 -14.69 -3.89
N THR A 171 23.82 -15.56 -3.68
CA THR A 171 24.00 -16.81 -2.93
C THR A 171 24.21 -18.05 -3.80
N GLY A 172 23.90 -17.96 -5.10
CA GLY A 172 23.87 -19.07 -6.04
C GLY A 172 22.73 -20.07 -5.79
N LEU A 173 21.76 -19.75 -4.92
CA LEU A 173 20.68 -20.65 -4.57
C LEU A 173 19.56 -20.58 -5.63
N PRO A 174 19.04 -21.73 -6.11
CA PRO A 174 17.85 -21.77 -6.96
C PRO A 174 16.60 -21.49 -6.12
N LEU A 175 16.36 -20.20 -5.85
CA LEU A 175 15.24 -19.72 -5.06
C LEU A 175 13.95 -19.68 -5.87
N GLN A 176 12.84 -20.04 -5.23
CA GLN A 176 11.50 -19.67 -5.68
C GLN A 176 11.40 -18.14 -5.80
N PRO A 177 10.67 -17.59 -6.80
CA PRO A 177 10.64 -16.16 -7.11
C PRO A 177 9.73 -15.34 -6.15
N PHE A 178 9.56 -15.80 -4.91
CA PHE A 178 8.69 -15.20 -3.91
C PHE A 178 9.21 -15.51 -2.49
N VAL A 179 8.62 -14.83 -1.50
CA VAL A 179 8.88 -15.05 -0.08
C VAL A 179 7.63 -15.60 0.59
N ILE A 180 7.79 -16.58 1.47
CA ILE A 180 6.72 -17.05 2.36
C ILE A 180 6.71 -16.15 3.59
N GLN A 181 5.66 -15.35 3.75
CA GLN A 181 5.36 -14.65 4.99
C GLN A 181 4.77 -15.65 5.98
N GLN A 182 5.57 -16.07 6.96
CA GLN A 182 5.25 -17.19 7.84
C GLN A 182 4.11 -16.85 8.81
N THR A 183 3.05 -17.66 8.81
CA THR A 183 1.96 -17.58 9.79
C THR A 183 2.10 -18.64 10.87
N GLY A 184 2.75 -19.77 10.56
CA GLY A 184 2.93 -20.89 11.48
C GLY A 184 3.98 -21.86 10.97
N PHE A 185 4.27 -22.88 11.78
CA PHE A 185 5.12 -23.98 11.38
C PHE A 185 4.89 -25.21 12.27
N VAL A 186 5.26 -26.39 11.77
CA VAL A 186 5.14 -27.68 12.46
C VAL A 186 6.49 -28.40 12.46
N PRO A 187 6.96 -28.94 13.60
CA PRO A 187 6.37 -28.87 14.93
C PRO A 187 6.40 -27.45 15.53
N ALA A 188 5.28 -27.01 16.09
CA ALA A 188 5.14 -25.66 16.63
C ALA A 188 5.83 -25.52 17.99
N PHE A 189 6.61 -24.46 18.17
CA PHE A 189 7.13 -24.04 19.47
C PHE A 189 7.29 -22.52 19.54
N LYS A 190 7.46 -21.98 20.75
CA LYS A 190 7.73 -20.55 20.96
C LYS A 190 9.17 -20.23 20.56
N ASP A 191 9.34 -19.63 19.39
CA ASP A 191 10.67 -19.28 18.87
C ASP A 191 11.12 -17.86 19.17
N GLY A 192 10.25 -17.05 19.80
CA GLY A 192 10.53 -15.66 20.17
C GLY A 192 10.25 -14.64 19.06
N LEU A 193 9.73 -15.08 17.92
CA LEU A 193 9.39 -14.21 16.78
C LEU A 193 7.90 -13.85 16.78
N VAL A 194 7.61 -12.57 16.52
CA VAL A 194 6.24 -12.07 16.40
C VAL A 194 5.76 -12.18 14.96
N ARG A 195 4.56 -12.75 14.75
CA ARG A 195 3.95 -12.96 13.42
C ARG A 195 2.63 -12.22 13.28
N ASP A 196 2.56 -11.05 13.90
CA ASP A 196 1.45 -10.10 13.71
C ASP A 196 1.78 -9.23 12.51
N TRP A 197 1.44 -9.73 11.32
CA TRP A 197 1.76 -9.06 10.07
C TRP A 197 0.84 -7.87 9.86
N PRO A 198 1.36 -6.71 9.42
CA PRO A 198 0.50 -5.58 9.09
C PRO A 198 -0.46 -6.01 7.99
N VAL A 199 -1.75 -5.99 8.32
CA VAL A 199 -2.81 -6.17 7.33
C VAL A 199 -2.65 -5.06 6.30
N PRO A 200 -2.69 -5.34 5.00
CA PRO A 200 -2.81 -4.29 4.00
C PRO A 200 -4.13 -3.55 4.27
N VAL A 201 -4.09 -2.50 5.09
CA VAL A 201 -5.28 -1.68 5.33
C VAL A 201 -5.51 -0.94 4.02
N ALA A 202 -6.40 -1.51 3.21
CA ALA A 202 -6.94 -0.84 2.06
C ALA A 202 -7.72 0.35 2.63
N ASP A 203 -7.06 1.49 2.79
CA ASP A 203 -7.64 2.73 3.28
C ASP A 203 -8.55 3.32 2.18
N VAL A 204 -9.66 2.62 1.96
CA VAL A 204 -10.66 2.82 0.92
C VAL A 204 -11.57 3.96 1.35
N GLU A 205 -11.93 4.00 2.64
CA GLU A 205 -12.79 5.00 3.26
C GLU A 205 -12.19 6.40 3.10
N ARG A 206 -10.88 6.57 3.28
CA ARG A 206 -10.22 7.87 3.06
C ARG A 206 -10.35 8.34 1.61
N ASN A 207 -10.23 7.43 0.64
CA ASN A 207 -10.39 7.76 -0.76
C ASN A 207 -11.84 8.21 -1.06
N TYR A 208 -12.84 7.54 -0.48
CA TYR A 208 -14.24 7.97 -0.58
C TYR A 208 -14.49 9.32 0.11
N GLY A 209 -13.86 9.56 1.27
CA GLY A 209 -13.88 10.86 1.94
C GLY A 209 -13.34 11.98 1.04
N TYR A 210 -12.19 11.77 0.39
CA TYR A 210 -11.66 12.73 -0.58
C TYR A 210 -12.52 12.88 -1.83
N MET A 211 -13.14 11.80 -2.33
CA MET A 211 -14.10 11.86 -3.43
C MET A 211 -15.25 12.82 -3.10
N LEU A 212 -15.87 12.65 -1.92
CA LEU A 212 -16.95 13.53 -1.45
C LEU A 212 -16.47 14.97 -1.26
N GLN A 213 -15.25 15.17 -0.76
CA GLN A 213 -14.66 16.49 -0.62
C GLN A 213 -14.51 17.20 -1.98
N TRP A 214 -13.95 16.51 -2.98
CA TRP A 214 -13.75 17.09 -4.31
C TRP A 214 -15.08 17.41 -5.01
N TRP A 215 -16.05 16.51 -4.94
CA TRP A 215 -17.38 16.77 -5.49
C TRP A 215 -18.15 17.85 -4.71
N GLY A 216 -17.96 17.93 -3.39
CA GLY A 216 -18.47 19.01 -2.55
C GLY A 216 -17.92 20.37 -2.97
N MET A 217 -16.62 20.47 -3.27
CA MET A 217 -16.01 21.68 -3.83
C MET A 217 -16.58 22.06 -5.20
N ALA A 218 -16.83 21.07 -6.07
CA ALA A 218 -17.50 21.30 -7.36
C ALA A 218 -18.92 21.87 -7.18
N ALA A 219 -19.70 21.27 -6.27
CA ALA A 219 -21.06 21.73 -5.95
C ALA A 219 -21.05 23.14 -5.32
N ALA A 220 -20.11 23.43 -4.44
CA ALA A 220 -19.94 24.77 -3.86
C ALA A 220 -19.58 25.79 -4.93
N ALA A 221 -18.61 25.49 -5.81
CA ALA A 221 -18.21 26.37 -6.91
C ALA A 221 -19.40 26.68 -7.85
N LEU A 222 -20.22 25.67 -8.17
CA LEU A 222 -21.45 25.86 -8.93
C LEU A 222 -22.45 26.76 -8.18
N GLY A 223 -22.68 26.50 -6.89
CA GLY A 223 -23.59 27.30 -6.05
C GLY A 223 -23.18 28.77 -5.96
N PHE A 224 -21.89 29.04 -5.72
CA PHE A 224 -21.34 30.40 -5.73
C PHE A 224 -21.46 31.06 -7.11
N GLY A 225 -21.18 30.34 -8.19
CA GLY A 225 -21.34 30.83 -9.55
C GLY A 225 -22.77 31.23 -9.88
N LEU A 226 -23.75 30.39 -9.53
CA LEU A 226 -25.17 30.66 -9.72
C LEU A 226 -25.65 31.84 -8.86
N TYR A 227 -25.21 31.92 -7.60
CA TYR A 227 -25.53 33.05 -6.72
C TYR A 227 -24.99 34.38 -7.25
N ALA A 228 -23.72 34.40 -7.67
CA ALA A 228 -23.09 35.59 -8.24
C ALA A 228 -23.78 36.03 -9.54
N ALA A 229 -24.13 35.08 -10.42
CA ALA A 229 -24.87 35.37 -11.65
C ALA A 229 -26.26 35.96 -11.38
N ARG A 230 -27.01 35.39 -10.42
CA ARG A 230 -28.32 35.92 -9.98
C ARG A 230 -28.20 37.34 -9.43
N ARG A 231 -27.25 37.58 -8.52
CA ARG A 231 -27.02 38.89 -7.92
C ARG A 231 -26.65 39.95 -8.97
N ALA A 232 -25.82 39.60 -9.95
CA ALA A 232 -25.47 40.49 -11.05
C ALA A 232 -26.69 40.84 -11.92
N ALA A 233 -27.53 39.85 -12.25
CA ALA A 233 -28.75 40.07 -13.02
C ALA A 233 -29.77 40.96 -12.29
N THR A 234 -29.93 40.79 -10.98
CA THR A 234 -30.83 41.65 -10.18
C THR A 234 -30.34 43.10 -10.12
N LYS A 235 -29.01 43.33 -10.00
CA LYS A 235 -28.41 44.67 -9.97
C LYS A 235 -28.55 45.41 -11.30
N GLU A 236 -28.29 44.74 -12.43
CA GLU A 236 -28.51 45.32 -13.77
C GLU A 236 -29.98 45.75 -13.95
N ARG A 237 -30.94 44.97 -13.42
CA ARG A 237 -32.38 45.25 -13.53
C ARG A 237 -32.83 46.42 -12.66
N SER A 238 -32.24 46.62 -11.47
CA SER A 238 -32.53 47.78 -10.62
C SER A 238 -31.95 49.07 -11.18
N GLU A 239 -30.73 49.02 -11.75
CA GLU A 239 -30.08 50.20 -12.36
C GLU A 239 -30.80 50.63 -13.65
N GLY A 240 -31.23 49.68 -14.49
CA GLY A 240 -31.98 49.99 -15.71
C GLY A 240 -33.40 50.55 -15.49
N ARG A 241 -34.05 50.22 -14.36
CA ARG A 241 -35.40 50.73 -14.02
C ARG A 241 -35.36 52.14 -13.40
N GLY A 242 -34.22 52.58 -12.88
CA GLY A 242 -34.02 53.94 -12.37
C GLY A 242 -33.70 54.99 -13.45
N GLN A 243 -33.56 54.56 -14.71
CA GLN A 243 -33.07 55.38 -15.81
C GLN A 243 -34.06 55.47 -16.99
N GLU A 244 -35.34 55.22 -16.73
CA GLU A 244 -36.44 55.49 -17.66
C GLU A 244 -36.79 56.99 -17.57
N PRO A 245 -36.65 57.79 -18.64
CA PRO A 245 -36.89 59.22 -18.56
C PRO A 245 -38.38 59.47 -18.31
N ALA A 246 -38.68 60.22 -17.25
CA ALA A 246 -40.00 60.80 -17.05
C ALA A 246 -40.34 61.66 -18.26
N HIS A 247 -41.10 61.11 -19.21
CA HIS A 247 -41.62 61.87 -20.33
C HIS A 247 -42.62 62.87 -19.74
N SER A 248 -42.17 64.12 -19.65
CA SER A 248 -42.96 65.27 -19.24
C SER A 248 -44.10 65.44 -20.23
N THR A 249 -45.32 65.04 -19.84
CA THR A 249 -46.55 65.51 -20.48
C THR A 249 -46.67 67.00 -20.17
N LYS A 250 -46.31 67.84 -21.13
CA LYS A 250 -46.73 69.23 -21.23
C LYS A 250 -47.50 69.32 -22.54
N ASP A 251 -48.81 69.54 -22.41
CA ASP A 251 -49.79 70.11 -23.35
C ASP A 251 -51.14 69.97 -22.62
N ALA A 252 -51.99 70.98 -22.38
CA ALA A 252 -52.05 72.39 -22.76
C ALA A 252 -52.80 73.17 -21.65
#